data_AF-A0A402DWJ1-F1
#
_entry.id   AF-A0A402DWJ1-F1
#
_cell.length_a   1.000
_cell.length_b   1.000
_cell.length_c   1.000
_cell.angle_alpha   90.00
_cell.angle_beta   90.00
_cell.angle_gamma   90.00
#
_symmetry.space_group_name_H-M   'P 1'
#
loop_
_entity.id
_entity.type
_entity.pdbx_description
1 polymer ?
#
loop_
_entity_poly.entity_id
_entity_poly.type
_entity_poly.pdbx_seq_one_letter_code
_entity_poly.pdbx_strand_id
1 'polypeptide(L)'
;MDDRDQNDGAGGPTGGSGTPGGTSGPGGAGDAWIDSPPPPPMGGTAPGPVATGGGGAPPSSGPSDAQRQLRRGLLIGAGSVLGLGVVVAVVALAWTRGGGDADDSAAGGEVTATATASETASSEPSVSTPTVTVVDRAVPATQVWTAMDVTCEQGDTLRIDMYGSASHDQSPGGTVGPTGLLDPWFHQFNVEGFPDANTMAVIGSLGEDPSTYFVVGAGTTYVCPVTGELRLGVNDEGVENNSGAFGATITRTVATG
;
A
#
# COMPACT_ATOMS: atom_id res chain seq x y z
N MET A 1 -30.51 -15.31 -52.17
CA MET A 1 -30.68 -16.75 -52.44
C MET A 1 -29.57 -17.45 -51.68
N ASP A 2 -29.92 -18.53 -50.99
CA ASP A 2 -29.20 -19.26 -49.94
C ASP A 2 -29.51 -18.85 -48.49
N ASP A 3 -30.69 -19.33 -48.12
CA ASP A 3 -31.19 -19.72 -46.81
C ASP A 3 -30.32 -20.79 -46.10
N ARG A 4 -30.08 -20.60 -44.80
CA ARG A 4 -29.93 -21.61 -43.71
C ARG A 4 -30.07 -20.83 -42.40
N ASP A 5 -31.19 -20.75 -41.70
CA ASP A 5 -32.15 -21.74 -41.20
C ASP A 5 -31.57 -22.73 -40.15
N GLN A 6 -32.11 -22.56 -38.93
CA GLN A 6 -32.40 -23.55 -37.89
C GLN A 6 -31.26 -24.13 -37.03
N ASN A 7 -31.25 -23.76 -35.74
CA ASN A 7 -31.29 -24.78 -34.69
C ASN A 7 -31.94 -24.24 -33.40
N ASP A 8 -33.25 -24.45 -33.30
CA ASP A 8 -34.02 -24.34 -32.07
C ASP A 8 -33.84 -25.64 -31.25
N GLY A 9 -33.28 -25.51 -30.05
CA GLY A 9 -33.15 -26.61 -29.08
C GLY A 9 -33.91 -26.32 -27.81
N ALA A 10 -35.23 -26.57 -27.82
CA ALA A 10 -36.08 -26.59 -26.64
C ALA A 10 -36.14 -27.99 -26.01
N GLY A 11 -36.01 -28.07 -24.69
CA GLY A 11 -36.28 -29.28 -23.89
C GLY A 11 -36.13 -29.03 -22.39
N GLY A 12 -37.24 -28.79 -21.67
CA GLY A 12 -37.34 -28.99 -20.20
C GLY A 12 -37.70 -30.45 -19.86
N PRO A 13 -38.34 -30.78 -18.71
CA PRO A 13 -38.50 -30.10 -17.41
C PRO A 13 -38.24 -31.05 -16.20
N THR A 14 -38.69 -30.65 -15.00
CA THR A 14 -38.82 -31.42 -13.72
C THR A 14 -37.53 -31.53 -12.89
N GLY A 15 -37.48 -31.40 -11.57
CA GLY A 15 -38.48 -31.40 -10.51
C GLY A 15 -37.76 -32.00 -9.29
N GLY A 16 -37.57 -31.23 -8.22
CA GLY A 16 -36.72 -31.66 -7.10
C GLY A 16 -37.00 -30.89 -5.81
N SER A 17 -38.23 -31.01 -5.31
CA SER A 17 -38.61 -30.64 -3.95
C SER A 17 -38.02 -31.63 -2.95
N GLY A 18 -37.04 -31.19 -2.16
CA GLY A 18 -36.42 -31.97 -1.10
C GLY A 18 -36.14 -31.11 0.14
N THR A 19 -37.02 -31.22 1.13
CA THR A 19 -36.80 -30.85 2.55
C THR A 19 -37.67 -31.85 3.32
N PRO A 20 -37.19 -32.57 4.36
CA PRO A 20 -36.92 -31.92 5.65
C PRO A 20 -35.83 -32.56 6.54
N GLY A 21 -35.45 -31.83 7.59
CA GLY A 21 -35.10 -32.44 8.88
C GLY A 21 -33.63 -32.34 9.30
N GLY A 22 -33.29 -31.25 10.00
CA GLY A 22 -32.01 -31.10 10.69
C GLY A 22 -32.21 -30.39 12.02
N THR A 23 -32.55 -31.19 13.03
CA THR A 23 -32.40 -31.00 14.49
C THR A 23 -31.90 -29.66 15.02
N SER A 24 -32.77 -29.00 15.80
CA SER A 24 -32.46 -27.92 16.73
C SER A 24 -31.59 -28.42 17.89
N GLY A 25 -30.38 -27.91 18.02
CA GLY A 25 -29.58 -27.98 19.25
C GLY A 25 -29.62 -26.64 19.99
N PRO A 26 -29.78 -26.61 21.32
CA PRO A 26 -29.77 -25.36 22.08
C PRO A 26 -28.34 -25.04 22.57
N GLY A 27 -27.96 -23.76 22.47
CA GLY A 27 -26.89 -23.18 23.31
C GLY A 27 -25.59 -22.87 22.60
N GLY A 28 -25.52 -21.66 22.03
CA GLY A 28 -24.27 -21.03 21.62
C GLY A 28 -24.49 -19.52 21.58
N ALA A 29 -24.06 -18.85 22.64
CA ALA A 29 -24.17 -17.40 22.78
C ALA A 29 -23.17 -16.70 21.87
N GLY A 30 -23.65 -15.72 21.10
CA GLY A 30 -22.91 -14.49 20.81
C GLY A 30 -21.93 -14.52 19.63
N ASP A 31 -22.46 -14.52 18.40
CA ASP A 31 -21.78 -13.89 17.25
C ASP A 31 -22.79 -12.99 16.54
N ALA A 32 -22.76 -11.71 16.90
CA ALA A 32 -23.50 -10.66 16.22
C ALA A 32 -22.84 -10.43 14.85
N TRP A 33 -23.33 -11.14 13.84
CA TRP A 33 -23.12 -10.79 12.44
C TRP A 33 -23.64 -9.37 12.24
N ILE A 34 -22.73 -8.41 12.11
CA ILE A 34 -23.05 -7.07 11.62
C ILE A 34 -23.51 -7.26 10.18
N ASP A 35 -24.82 -7.08 9.99
CA ASP A 35 -25.48 -6.97 8.70
C ASP A 35 -24.67 -6.00 7.84
N SER A 36 -24.05 -6.50 6.76
CA SER A 36 -23.38 -5.63 5.81
C SER A 36 -24.45 -4.68 5.23
N PRO A 37 -24.24 -3.36 5.23
CA PRO A 37 -25.21 -2.46 4.64
C PRO A 37 -25.45 -2.85 3.18
N PRO A 38 -26.71 -2.80 2.70
CA PRO A 38 -27.02 -3.10 1.31
C PRO A 38 -26.18 -2.20 0.40
N PRO A 39 -25.71 -2.71 -0.76
CA PRO A 39 -25.00 -1.88 -1.72
C PRO A 39 -25.83 -0.65 -2.09
N PRO A 40 -25.20 0.51 -2.32
CA PRO A 40 -25.93 1.69 -2.76
C PRO A 40 -26.72 1.39 -4.04
N PRO A 41 -27.92 1.97 -4.21
CA PRO A 41 -28.69 1.78 -5.43
C PRO A 41 -27.86 2.25 -6.63
N MET A 42 -27.67 1.36 -7.61
CA MET A 42 -27.07 1.71 -8.90
C MET A 42 -27.96 2.75 -9.58
N GLY A 43 -27.63 4.03 -9.35
CA GLY A 43 -28.30 5.18 -9.91
C GLY A 43 -28.31 5.11 -11.43
N GLY A 44 -29.50 5.30 -12.00
CA GLY A 44 -29.78 5.13 -13.40
C GLY A 44 -28.92 5.98 -14.34
N THR A 45 -28.72 5.41 -15.53
CA THR A 45 -28.27 6.09 -16.75
C THR A 45 -29.08 7.36 -16.98
N ALA A 46 -28.44 8.52 -16.77
CA ALA A 46 -28.91 9.77 -17.31
C ALA A 46 -28.78 9.73 -18.84
N PRO A 47 -29.81 10.15 -19.62
CA PRO A 47 -29.69 10.32 -21.05
C PRO A 47 -28.68 11.44 -21.36
N GLY A 48 -27.64 11.09 -22.12
CA GLY A 48 -26.57 12.01 -22.49
C GLY A 48 -27.07 13.16 -23.39
N PRO A 49 -26.40 14.33 -23.35
CA PRO A 49 -26.68 15.42 -24.26
C PRO A 49 -26.26 15.05 -25.69
N VAL A 50 -27.17 15.29 -26.63
CA VAL A 50 -26.93 15.17 -28.08
C VAL A 50 -25.89 16.21 -28.48
N ALA A 51 -24.70 15.75 -28.88
CA ALA A 51 -23.64 16.60 -29.41
C ALA A 51 -23.97 17.01 -30.86
N THR A 52 -24.33 18.28 -31.03
CA THR A 52 -24.47 18.94 -32.34
C THR A 52 -23.09 19.10 -32.97
N GLY A 53 -22.91 18.56 -34.16
CA GLY A 53 -21.65 18.54 -34.88
C GLY A 53 -21.07 19.92 -35.20
N GLY A 54 -19.79 20.09 -34.91
CA GLY A 54 -18.94 21.16 -35.42
C GLY A 54 -17.67 20.53 -35.98
N GLY A 55 -17.56 20.49 -37.30
CA GLY A 55 -16.35 20.05 -38.00
C GLY A 55 -15.19 21.02 -37.74
N GLY A 56 -14.26 20.61 -36.90
CA GLY A 56 -12.94 21.22 -36.73
C GLY A 56 -11.88 20.27 -37.29
N ALA A 57 -11.00 20.80 -38.14
CA ALA A 57 -9.95 20.06 -38.83
C ALA A 57 -9.02 19.29 -37.85
N PRO A 58 -8.44 18.15 -38.26
CA PRO A 58 -7.52 17.41 -37.40
C PRO A 58 -6.25 18.23 -37.14
N PRO A 59 -5.81 18.41 -35.88
CA PRO A 59 -4.47 18.88 -35.60
C PRO A 59 -3.46 17.83 -36.10
N SER A 60 -2.50 18.30 -36.87
CA SER A 60 -1.36 17.52 -37.35
C SER A 60 -0.68 16.80 -36.18
N SER A 61 -0.68 15.47 -36.23
CA SER A 61 0.09 14.60 -35.35
C SER A 61 1.58 14.88 -35.56
N GLY A 62 2.15 15.76 -34.73
CA GLY A 62 3.60 15.81 -34.55
C GLY A 62 4.07 14.48 -33.94
N PRO A 63 5.28 14.01 -34.27
CA PRO A 63 5.83 12.80 -33.66
C PRO A 63 5.87 12.97 -32.14
N SER A 64 5.17 12.09 -31.44
CA SER A 64 5.06 12.02 -29.99
C SER A 64 6.44 12.03 -29.32
N ASP A 65 6.68 13.02 -28.46
CA ASP A 65 7.89 13.15 -27.62
C ASP A 65 8.13 11.96 -26.67
N ALA A 66 7.16 11.04 -26.54
CA ALA A 66 7.25 9.81 -25.77
C ALA A 66 8.41 8.88 -26.19
N GLN A 67 8.93 8.99 -27.43
CA GLN A 67 10.06 8.17 -27.88
C GLN A 67 11.46 8.74 -27.55
N ARG A 68 11.56 9.97 -27.00
CA ARG A 68 12.87 10.59 -26.67
C ARG A 68 13.43 10.20 -25.30
N GLN A 69 12.64 9.63 -24.38
CA GLN A 69 13.12 9.34 -23.03
C GLN A 69 13.75 7.94 -22.87
N LEU A 70 13.43 6.98 -23.74
CA LEU A 70 14.09 5.66 -23.76
C LEU A 70 15.56 5.68 -24.25
N ARG A 71 16.16 6.86 -24.48
CA ARG A 71 17.55 7.02 -24.96
C ARG A 71 18.45 7.87 -24.05
N ARG A 72 18.11 8.05 -22.77
CA ARG A 72 18.98 8.78 -21.81
C ARG A 72 19.66 7.94 -20.73
N GLY A 73 19.68 6.61 -20.89
CA GLY A 73 20.33 5.70 -19.95
C GLY A 73 21.38 4.75 -20.54
N LEU A 74 22.11 5.12 -21.61
CA LEU A 74 23.30 4.36 -22.04
C LEU A 74 24.22 5.19 -22.95
N LEU A 75 25.17 5.93 -22.36
CA LEU A 75 26.41 6.28 -23.05
C LEU A 75 27.60 5.92 -22.16
N ILE A 76 28.23 4.83 -22.59
CA ILE A 76 29.59 4.41 -22.30
C ILE A 76 30.54 5.59 -22.51
N GLY A 77 31.27 5.96 -21.46
CA GLY A 77 32.53 6.69 -21.54
C GLY A 77 33.69 5.74 -21.23
N ALA A 78 34.10 4.94 -22.22
CA ALA A 78 35.36 4.21 -22.21
C ALA A 78 36.47 5.10 -22.80
N GLY A 79 37.61 5.19 -22.11
CA GLY A 79 38.84 5.85 -22.57
C GLY A 79 39.26 6.98 -21.63
N SER A 80 40.21 6.80 -20.72
CA SER A 80 41.62 6.74 -21.11
C SER A 80 42.48 6.08 -20.03
N VAL A 81 43.19 5.01 -20.42
CA VAL A 81 44.39 4.51 -19.74
C VAL A 81 45.60 5.09 -20.47
N LEU A 82 46.44 5.84 -19.76
CA LEU A 82 47.92 5.88 -19.82
C LEU A 82 48.44 7.24 -19.32
N GLY A 83 49.08 7.22 -18.15
CA GLY A 83 49.73 8.37 -17.53
C GLY A 83 50.44 7.98 -16.22
N LEU A 84 51.44 7.11 -16.34
CA LEU A 84 52.34 6.64 -15.29
C LEU A 84 53.29 7.78 -14.86
N GLY A 85 53.43 8.09 -13.56
CA GLY A 85 54.53 8.97 -13.10
C GLY A 85 54.42 9.65 -11.73
N VAL A 86 54.54 8.87 -10.65
CA VAL A 86 55.26 9.15 -9.37
C VAL A 86 55.43 10.60 -8.86
N VAL A 87 54.80 10.92 -7.71
CA VAL A 87 55.33 11.70 -6.55
C VAL A 87 54.52 11.29 -5.30
N VAL A 88 54.93 10.27 -4.52
CA VAL A 88 55.60 10.35 -3.19
C VAL A 88 55.11 11.47 -2.25
N ALA A 89 54.52 11.09 -1.11
CA ALA A 89 54.71 11.64 0.26
C ALA A 89 53.42 11.94 1.05
N VAL A 90 53.27 11.25 2.20
CA VAL A 90 52.85 11.77 3.52
C VAL A 90 51.47 12.49 3.57
N VAL A 91 50.42 11.96 4.20
CA VAL A 91 50.19 11.99 5.66
C VAL A 91 49.23 10.85 6.04
N ALA A 92 49.73 9.86 6.76
CA ALA A 92 48.98 9.15 7.79
C ALA A 92 49.15 9.96 9.08
N LEU A 93 48.10 10.57 9.63
CA LEU A 93 48.10 11.04 11.01
C LEU A 93 46.68 11.41 11.50
N ALA A 94 46.36 10.92 12.70
CA ALA A 94 45.16 11.19 13.51
C ALA A 94 43.86 10.66 12.87
N TRP A 95 43.15 9.67 13.42
CA TRP A 95 42.60 9.63 14.77
C TRP A 95 42.67 8.21 15.36
N THR A 96 43.75 7.94 16.08
CA THR A 96 43.78 6.90 17.11
C THR A 96 44.46 7.48 18.34
N ARG A 97 43.78 7.38 19.48
CA ARG A 97 44.21 7.59 20.89
C ARG A 97 43.81 8.89 21.59
N GLY A 98 43.18 8.67 22.75
CA GLY A 98 43.04 9.57 23.90
C GLY A 98 41.63 9.46 24.48
N GLY A 99 41.36 8.96 25.69
CA GLY A 99 42.19 8.56 26.83
C GLY A 99 41.31 8.48 28.09
N GLY A 100 41.84 7.95 29.20
CA GLY A 100 41.28 7.98 30.56
C GLY A 100 40.62 6.66 30.97
N ASP A 101 41.28 5.70 31.62
CA ASP A 101 41.85 5.68 33.00
C ASP A 101 40.79 5.71 34.11
N ALA A 102 40.76 4.58 34.84
CA ALA A 102 40.53 4.35 36.27
C ALA A 102 39.38 5.07 37.02
N ASP A 103 38.54 4.31 37.71
CA ASP A 103 38.73 4.16 39.16
C ASP A 103 37.82 3.08 39.77
N ASP A 104 38.47 2.17 40.50
CA ASP A 104 37.94 1.34 41.57
C ASP A 104 37.33 2.22 42.68
N SER A 105 36.15 1.87 43.18
CA SER A 105 35.75 2.20 44.57
C SER A 105 34.63 1.27 45.05
N ALA A 106 35.06 0.36 45.91
CA ALA A 106 34.23 -0.42 46.81
C ALA A 106 33.66 0.45 47.95
N ALA A 107 32.38 0.23 48.27
CA ALA A 107 31.77 0.28 49.61
C ALA A 107 30.29 -0.08 49.42
N GLY A 108 29.72 -1.14 50.00
CA GLY A 108 29.77 -1.41 51.43
C GLY A 108 28.73 -0.55 52.13
N GLY A 109 27.44 -0.83 51.89
CA GLY A 109 26.31 -0.09 52.45
C GLY A 109 25.19 -1.05 52.86
N GLU A 110 25.40 -1.73 53.98
CA GLU A 110 24.37 -2.46 54.71
C GLU A 110 23.49 -1.44 55.45
N VAL A 111 22.21 -1.30 55.09
CA VAL A 111 21.20 -0.65 55.94
C VAL A 111 19.81 -1.25 55.76
N THR A 112 19.42 -2.00 56.79
CA THR A 112 18.14 -1.96 57.50
C THR A 112 16.86 -2.19 56.71
N ALA A 113 16.42 -3.45 56.72
CA ALA A 113 15.07 -3.87 56.41
C ALA A 113 14.06 -3.31 57.44
N THR A 114 13.28 -2.31 57.04
CA THR A 114 12.03 -1.94 57.72
C THR A 114 10.88 -2.64 57.01
N ALA A 115 10.35 -3.68 57.65
CA ALA A 115 9.16 -4.39 57.19
C ALA A 115 7.92 -3.50 57.38
N THR A 116 7.52 -2.81 56.32
CA THR A 116 6.23 -2.11 56.23
C THR A 116 5.20 -3.09 55.68
N ALA A 117 4.13 -3.27 56.47
CA ALA A 117 3.08 -4.25 56.24
C ALA A 117 2.39 -4.08 54.88
N SER A 118 2.21 -5.23 54.23
CA SER A 118 1.44 -5.43 53.00
C SER A 118 -0.02 -5.04 53.19
N GLU A 119 -0.40 -3.92 52.59
CA GLU A 119 -1.79 -3.66 52.21
C GLU A 119 -2.01 -4.35 50.86
N THR A 120 -2.66 -5.52 50.88
CA THR A 120 -3.09 -6.24 49.68
C THR A 120 -4.23 -5.44 49.03
N ALA A 121 -3.87 -4.35 48.36
CA ALA A 121 -4.76 -3.70 47.40
C ALA A 121 -4.89 -4.66 46.22
N SER A 122 -6.05 -5.30 46.13
CA SER A 122 -6.47 -6.09 44.98
C SER A 122 -6.61 -5.16 43.79
N SER A 123 -5.52 -4.96 43.05
CA SER A 123 -5.51 -4.25 41.77
C SER A 123 -6.29 -5.09 40.76
N GLU A 124 -7.58 -4.84 40.62
CA GLU A 124 -8.31 -5.28 39.43
C GLU A 124 -7.61 -4.65 38.21
N PRO A 125 -7.23 -5.45 37.20
CA PRO A 125 -6.58 -4.93 36.02
C PRO A 125 -7.55 -4.00 35.28
N SER A 126 -7.27 -2.70 35.31
CA SER A 126 -7.94 -1.73 34.46
C SER A 126 -7.60 -2.05 33.00
N VAL A 127 -8.57 -2.62 32.28
CA VAL A 127 -8.46 -2.86 30.84
C VAL A 127 -8.62 -1.52 30.12
N SER A 128 -7.51 -0.93 29.69
CA SER A 128 -7.53 0.25 28.83
C SER A 128 -8.13 -0.14 27.48
N THR A 129 -9.23 0.53 27.09
CA THR A 129 -9.80 0.38 25.75
C THR A 129 -8.84 1.00 24.73
N PRO A 130 -8.50 0.33 23.62
CA PRO A 130 -7.60 0.89 22.63
C PRO A 130 -8.24 2.11 21.94
N THR A 131 -7.43 3.15 21.71
CA THR A 131 -7.85 4.31 20.92
C THR A 131 -7.86 3.95 19.44
N VAL A 132 -8.96 4.30 18.74
CA VAL A 132 -9.15 4.04 17.31
C VAL A 132 -9.40 5.33 16.55
N THR A 133 -8.67 5.52 15.45
CA THR A 133 -8.84 6.67 14.52
C THR A 133 -9.19 6.15 13.13
N VAL A 134 -10.20 6.73 12.47
CA VAL A 134 -10.62 6.38 11.11
C VAL A 134 -10.49 7.59 10.18
N VAL A 135 -9.89 7.40 9.02
CA VAL A 135 -9.64 8.45 8.02
C VAL A 135 -9.98 7.93 6.62
N ASP A 136 -10.74 8.71 5.84
CA ASP A 136 -10.97 8.47 4.41
C ASP A 136 -10.17 9.47 3.56
N ARG A 137 -9.41 8.97 2.57
CA ARG A 137 -8.58 9.78 1.66
C ARG A 137 -8.56 9.23 0.24
N ALA A 138 -8.27 10.11 -0.71
CA ALA A 138 -7.99 9.72 -2.09
C ALA A 138 -6.48 9.51 -2.27
N VAL A 139 -6.11 8.51 -3.07
CA VAL A 139 -4.73 8.23 -3.50
C VAL A 139 -4.68 8.43 -5.02
N PRO A 140 -4.24 9.62 -5.49
CA PRO A 140 -4.10 9.89 -6.92
C PRO A 140 -3.07 8.98 -7.57
N ALA A 141 -3.40 8.37 -8.70
CA ALA A 141 -2.45 7.52 -9.44
C ALA A 141 -1.38 8.32 -10.20
N THR A 142 -1.51 9.65 -10.23
CA THR A 142 -0.58 10.59 -10.87
C THR A 142 0.54 11.06 -9.94
N GLN A 143 0.63 10.48 -8.74
CA GLN A 143 1.64 10.82 -7.75
C GLN A 143 2.25 9.52 -7.22
N VAL A 144 3.58 9.50 -7.07
CA VAL A 144 4.29 8.33 -6.53
C VAL A 144 3.89 8.11 -5.06
N TRP A 145 3.77 9.18 -4.27
CA TRP A 145 3.43 9.10 -2.85
C TRP A 145 2.52 10.25 -2.42
N THR A 146 1.47 9.92 -1.68
CA THR A 146 0.52 10.86 -1.08
C THR A 146 0.55 10.70 0.43
N ALA A 147 0.72 11.79 1.18
CA ALA A 147 0.64 11.77 2.64
C ALA A 147 -0.81 11.59 3.10
N MET A 148 -1.03 10.74 4.11
CA MET A 148 -2.38 10.40 4.59
C MET A 148 -2.78 11.14 5.87
N ASP A 149 -1.90 11.98 6.43
CA ASP A 149 -2.06 12.62 7.74
C ASP A 149 -2.28 11.60 8.89
N VAL A 150 -1.75 10.38 8.75
CA VAL A 150 -1.82 9.32 9.76
C VAL A 150 -0.40 8.98 10.21
N THR A 151 -0.05 9.42 11.42
CA THR A 151 1.18 8.98 12.09
C THR A 151 0.93 7.62 12.72
N CYS A 152 1.77 6.64 12.36
CA CYS A 152 1.80 5.33 13.02
C CYS A 152 2.98 5.27 13.97
N GLU A 153 2.74 4.91 15.23
CA GLU A 153 3.81 4.66 16.20
C GLU A 153 4.22 3.18 16.16
N GLN A 154 5.45 2.88 16.58
CA GLN A 154 5.91 1.50 16.67
C GLN A 154 4.96 0.65 17.54
N GLY A 155 4.51 -0.47 16.98
CA GLY A 155 3.58 -1.41 17.63
C GLY A 155 2.11 -1.15 17.33
N ASP A 156 1.75 0.03 16.83
CA ASP A 156 0.37 0.30 16.39
C ASP A 156 -0.03 -0.63 15.25
N THR A 157 -1.34 -0.80 15.07
CA THR A 157 -1.91 -1.54 13.95
C THR A 157 -2.69 -0.60 13.02
N LEU A 158 -2.35 -0.64 11.74
CA LEU A 158 -3.11 -0.05 10.66
C LEU A 158 -3.95 -1.12 9.98
N ARG A 159 -5.24 -0.85 9.77
CA ARG A 159 -6.08 -1.55 8.81
C ARG A 159 -6.40 -0.58 7.69
N ILE A 160 -6.09 -0.97 6.46
CA ILE A 160 -6.26 -0.13 5.28
C ILE A 160 -7.13 -0.91 4.30
N ASP A 161 -8.25 -0.34 3.91
CA ASP A 161 -9.17 -0.90 2.93
C ASP A 161 -9.17 0.03 1.69
N MET A 162 -8.92 -0.52 0.50
CA MET A 162 -8.79 0.23 -0.75
C MET A 162 -9.92 -0.09 -1.72
N TYR A 163 -10.36 0.92 -2.48
CA TYR A 163 -11.40 0.76 -3.49
C TYR A 163 -11.21 1.71 -4.68
N GLY A 164 -12.01 1.51 -5.73
CA GLY A 164 -11.96 2.31 -6.95
C GLY A 164 -11.04 1.73 -8.02
N SER A 165 -10.62 2.58 -8.96
CA SER A 165 -9.83 2.18 -10.11
C SER A 165 -8.99 3.35 -10.62
N ALA A 166 -7.82 3.04 -11.18
CA ALA A 166 -6.97 3.99 -11.87
C ALA A 166 -6.52 3.42 -13.22
N SER A 167 -6.06 4.27 -14.13
CA SER A 167 -5.49 3.86 -15.41
C SER A 167 -4.00 4.14 -15.45
N HIS A 168 -3.21 3.19 -15.96
CA HIS A 168 -1.76 3.31 -16.11
C HIS A 168 -1.33 3.79 -17.52
N ASP A 169 -2.30 3.93 -18.42
CA ASP A 169 -2.14 4.56 -19.73
C ASP A 169 -3.52 5.04 -20.26
N GLN A 170 -3.54 5.50 -21.51
CA GLN A 170 -4.75 5.99 -22.19
C GLN A 170 -5.49 4.89 -22.97
N SER A 171 -5.05 3.63 -22.87
CA SER A 171 -5.67 2.52 -23.57
C SER A 171 -6.93 2.02 -22.82
N PRO A 172 -7.92 1.44 -23.51
CA PRO A 172 -9.10 0.86 -22.85
C PRO A 172 -8.79 -0.29 -21.89
N GLY A 173 -7.60 -0.91 -22.00
CA GLY A 173 -7.14 -1.99 -21.12
C GLY A 173 -6.28 -1.51 -19.95
N GLY A 174 -5.98 -0.22 -19.87
CA GLY A 174 -5.07 0.34 -18.87
C GLY A 174 -5.68 0.50 -17.47
N THR A 175 -6.99 0.29 -17.32
CA THR A 175 -7.68 0.47 -16.03
C THR A 175 -7.52 -0.75 -15.14
N VAL A 176 -7.06 -0.51 -13.90
CA VAL A 176 -6.79 -1.53 -12.89
C VAL A 176 -7.42 -1.17 -11.55
N GLY A 177 -7.72 -2.20 -10.75
CA GLY A 177 -8.07 -2.04 -9.35
C GLY A 177 -6.84 -1.87 -8.45
N PRO A 178 -7.02 -1.74 -7.12
CA PRO A 178 -5.93 -1.50 -6.18
C PRO A 178 -4.86 -2.61 -6.13
N THR A 179 -5.17 -3.81 -6.61
CA THR A 179 -4.22 -4.94 -6.70
C THR A 179 -3.25 -4.81 -7.89
N GLY A 180 -3.46 -3.86 -8.80
CA GLY A 180 -2.59 -3.61 -9.93
C GLY A 180 -2.66 -4.65 -11.04
N LEU A 181 -1.63 -4.66 -11.90
CA LEU A 181 -1.44 -5.58 -13.01
C LEU A 181 -0.86 -6.91 -12.51
N LEU A 182 -1.50 -8.02 -12.86
CA LEU A 182 -1.07 -9.36 -12.44
C LEU A 182 0.04 -9.98 -13.30
N ASP A 183 0.39 -9.34 -14.42
CA ASP A 183 1.44 -9.84 -15.32
C ASP A 183 2.82 -9.34 -14.86
N PRO A 184 3.74 -10.24 -14.45
CA PRO A 184 5.06 -9.88 -13.96
C PRO A 184 5.92 -9.13 -14.99
N TRP A 185 5.58 -9.18 -16.28
CA TRP A 185 6.25 -8.40 -17.32
C TRP A 185 6.28 -6.90 -17.02
N PHE A 186 5.27 -6.39 -16.30
CA PHE A 186 5.20 -4.97 -15.95
C PHE A 186 6.10 -4.58 -14.77
N HIS A 187 6.65 -5.52 -14.00
CA HIS A 187 7.43 -5.22 -12.79
C HIS A 187 8.68 -4.37 -13.05
N GLN A 188 9.15 -4.31 -14.30
CA GLN A 188 10.23 -3.41 -14.72
C GLN A 188 9.89 -1.91 -14.58
N PHE A 189 8.61 -1.56 -14.36
CA PHE A 189 8.14 -0.20 -14.12
C PHE A 189 7.87 0.10 -12.63
N ASN A 190 8.09 -0.86 -11.75
CA ASN A 190 7.85 -0.70 -10.32
C ASN A 190 8.81 0.30 -9.69
N VAL A 191 8.38 0.89 -8.58
CA VAL A 191 9.20 1.80 -7.77
C VAL A 191 10.51 1.12 -7.36
N GLU A 192 11.63 1.83 -7.50
CA GLU A 192 12.95 1.38 -7.08
C GLU A 192 12.96 0.82 -5.64
N GLY A 193 13.59 -0.35 -5.46
CA GLY A 193 13.65 -1.04 -4.18
C GLY A 193 12.40 -1.87 -3.84
N PHE A 194 11.38 -1.91 -4.71
CA PHE A 194 10.16 -2.69 -4.49
C PHE A 194 9.70 -3.54 -5.71
N PRO A 195 10.58 -4.39 -6.27
CA PRO A 195 10.34 -5.06 -7.55
C PRO A 195 9.32 -6.22 -7.49
N ASP A 196 9.04 -6.77 -6.31
CA ASP A 196 8.28 -8.02 -6.17
C ASP A 196 6.76 -7.81 -6.15
N ALA A 197 6.30 -6.57 -5.93
CA ALA A 197 4.88 -6.25 -5.94
C ALA A 197 4.37 -6.02 -7.37
N ASN A 198 3.06 -6.22 -7.59
CA ASN A 198 2.44 -5.92 -8.87
C ASN A 198 2.60 -4.44 -9.25
N THR A 199 2.82 -4.16 -10.53
CA THR A 199 2.80 -2.80 -11.06
C THR A 199 1.41 -2.18 -10.89
N MET A 200 1.35 -0.89 -10.58
CA MET A 200 0.11 -0.15 -10.28
C MET A 200 -0.69 -0.66 -9.07
N ALA A 201 -0.18 -1.63 -8.31
CA ALA A 201 -0.77 -1.96 -7.02
C ALA A 201 -0.59 -0.79 -6.06
N VAL A 202 -1.56 -0.60 -5.16
CA VAL A 202 -1.40 0.34 -4.06
C VAL A 202 -0.36 -0.20 -3.08
N ILE A 203 0.64 0.62 -2.79
CA ILE A 203 1.69 0.36 -1.82
C ILE A 203 1.68 1.43 -0.73
N GLY A 204 2.20 1.07 0.44
CA GLY A 204 2.34 1.95 1.58
C GLY A 204 3.80 2.10 2.00
N SER A 205 4.09 3.20 2.66
CA SER A 205 5.37 3.47 3.31
C SER A 205 5.17 4.23 4.62
N LEU A 206 6.09 4.05 5.57
CA LEU A 206 6.20 4.88 6.78
C LEU A 206 7.40 5.85 6.73
N GLY A 207 8.13 5.90 5.60
CA GLY A 207 9.30 6.76 5.42
C GLY A 207 9.75 6.89 3.97
N GLU A 208 10.98 7.38 3.78
CA GLU A 208 11.62 7.48 2.45
C GLU A 208 12.47 6.24 2.11
N ASP A 209 12.73 5.38 3.10
CA ASP A 209 13.53 4.17 2.93
C ASP A 209 12.69 3.04 2.32
N PRO A 210 13.11 2.44 1.18
CA PRO A 210 12.42 1.32 0.55
C PRO A 210 12.20 0.11 1.46
N SER A 211 13.04 -0.09 2.49
CA SER A 211 12.85 -1.18 3.47
C SER A 211 11.59 -1.03 4.32
N THR A 212 10.95 0.14 4.30
CA THR A 212 9.69 0.41 4.99
C THR A 212 8.46 0.25 4.10
N TYR A 213 8.65 -0.08 2.82
CA TYR A 213 7.55 -0.24 1.88
C TYR A 213 6.80 -1.55 2.13
N PHE A 214 5.50 -1.55 1.89
CA PHE A 214 4.65 -2.73 2.01
C PHE A 214 3.50 -2.70 1.01
N VAL A 215 3.03 -3.90 0.63
CA VAL A 215 1.87 -4.04 -0.26
C VAL A 215 0.59 -3.74 0.52
N VAL A 216 -0.26 -2.88 -0.05
CA VAL A 216 -1.61 -2.63 0.44
C VAL A 216 -2.63 -3.38 -0.42
N GLY A 217 -2.53 -3.29 -1.75
CA GLY A 217 -3.48 -3.93 -2.66
C GLY A 217 -4.92 -3.46 -2.41
N ALA A 218 -5.88 -4.37 -2.42
CA ALA A 218 -7.28 -4.09 -2.07
C ALA A 218 -7.49 -3.85 -0.55
N GLY A 219 -6.55 -4.28 0.28
CA GLY A 219 -6.56 -4.01 1.71
C GLY A 219 -5.52 -4.82 2.47
N THR A 220 -5.07 -4.29 3.60
CA THR A 220 -4.04 -4.91 4.44
C THR A 220 -4.23 -4.58 5.92
N THR A 221 -3.69 -5.44 6.79
CA THR A 221 -3.47 -5.14 8.20
C THR A 221 -1.96 -5.12 8.45
N TYR A 222 -1.44 -4.02 8.95
CA TYR A 222 -0.02 -3.75 9.07
C TYR A 222 0.32 -3.30 10.49
N VAL A 223 1.21 -4.04 11.15
CA VAL A 223 1.76 -3.65 12.46
C VAL A 223 2.99 -2.79 12.20
N CYS A 224 2.98 -1.56 12.72
CA CYS A 224 4.03 -0.59 12.43
C CYS A 224 5.35 -0.98 13.10
N PRO A 225 6.39 -1.33 12.33
CA PRO A 225 7.67 -1.76 12.91
C PRO A 225 8.50 -0.57 13.41
N VAL A 226 8.20 0.63 12.92
CA VAL A 226 8.86 1.90 13.24
C VAL A 226 7.80 3.01 13.30
N THR A 227 8.13 4.09 13.99
CA THR A 227 7.30 5.31 13.96
C THR A 227 7.49 6.06 12.65
N GLY A 228 6.40 6.48 12.02
CA GLY A 228 6.45 7.23 10.77
C GLY A 228 5.09 7.76 10.31
N GLU A 229 5.11 8.63 9.31
CA GLU A 229 3.89 9.11 8.65
C GLU A 229 3.51 8.14 7.53
N LEU A 230 2.26 7.68 7.52
CA LEU A 230 1.74 6.84 6.46
C LEU A 230 1.64 7.63 5.15
N ARG A 231 2.29 7.10 4.12
CA ARG A 231 2.16 7.53 2.73
C ARG A 231 1.63 6.38 1.89
N LEU A 232 0.71 6.66 0.98
CA LEU A 232 0.19 5.68 0.02
C LEU A 232 0.48 6.13 -1.41
N GLY A 233 0.74 5.16 -2.28
CA GLY A 233 1.17 5.39 -3.65
C GLY A 233 0.77 4.23 -4.56
N VAL A 234 1.01 4.41 -5.86
CA VAL A 234 0.95 3.31 -6.84
C VAL A 234 2.37 2.79 -7.09
N ASN A 235 2.52 1.49 -7.25
CA ASN A 235 3.80 0.87 -7.57
C ASN A 235 4.14 1.06 -9.07
N ASP A 236 4.52 2.28 -9.43
CA ASP A 236 4.87 2.69 -10.79
C ASP A 236 5.81 3.91 -10.73
N GLU A 237 6.94 3.89 -11.44
CA GLU A 237 7.87 5.03 -11.53
C GLU A 237 7.40 6.08 -12.54
N GLY A 238 6.61 5.69 -13.54
CA GLY A 238 6.19 6.54 -14.66
C GLY A 238 4.79 7.13 -14.49
N VAL A 239 4.49 7.80 -13.37
CA VAL A 239 3.12 8.17 -13.03
C VAL A 239 2.49 9.28 -13.90
N GLU A 240 3.23 9.91 -14.81
CA GLU A 240 2.76 11.08 -15.56
C GLU A 240 1.68 10.77 -16.61
N ASN A 241 1.65 9.53 -17.13
CA ASN A 241 0.62 9.07 -18.05
C ASN A 241 -0.55 8.36 -17.35
N ASN A 242 -0.51 8.28 -16.02
CA ASN A 242 -1.56 7.66 -15.23
C ASN A 242 -2.76 8.61 -15.08
N SER A 243 -3.91 8.06 -14.71
CA SER A 243 -5.11 8.86 -14.42
C SER A 243 -6.03 8.17 -13.42
N GLY A 244 -6.95 8.94 -12.84
CA GLY A 244 -7.86 8.46 -11.80
C GLY A 244 -7.23 8.46 -10.41
N ALA A 245 -7.90 7.80 -9.47
CA ALA A 245 -7.51 7.71 -8.08
C ALA A 245 -8.16 6.51 -7.42
N PHE A 246 -7.51 5.99 -6.38
CA PHE A 246 -8.11 5.04 -5.45
C PHE A 246 -8.69 5.78 -4.23
N GLY A 247 -9.69 5.19 -3.60
CA GLY A 247 -10.13 5.59 -2.26
C GLY A 247 -9.51 4.67 -1.21
N ALA A 248 -9.17 5.24 -0.06
CA ALA A 248 -8.59 4.55 1.08
C ALA A 248 -9.40 4.85 2.34
N THR A 249 -9.82 3.80 3.06
CA THR A 249 -10.31 3.88 4.43
C THR A 249 -9.23 3.32 5.35
N ILE A 250 -8.73 4.15 6.26
CA ILE A 250 -7.60 3.83 7.14
C ILE A 250 -8.09 3.84 8.58
N THR A 251 -7.91 2.73 9.28
CA THR A 251 -8.16 2.59 10.71
C THR A 251 -6.86 2.36 11.46
N ARG A 252 -6.48 3.27 12.36
CA ARG A 252 -5.34 3.08 13.28
C ARG A 252 -5.85 2.65 14.64
N THR A 253 -5.24 1.61 15.20
CA THR A 253 -5.44 1.16 16.59
C THR A 253 -4.13 1.32 17.35
N VAL A 254 -4.17 2.06 18.45
CA VAL A 254 -2.97 2.32 19.28
C VAL A 254 -2.58 1.05 20.06
N ALA A 255 -1.29 0.75 20.11
CA ALA A 255 -0.78 -0.35 20.92
C ALA A 255 -1.06 -0.13 22.41
N THR A 256 -1.60 -1.13 23.10
CA THR A 256 -1.65 -1.15 24.57
C THR A 256 -0.29 -1.58 25.11
N GLY A 257 0.43 -0.65 25.73
CA GLY A 257 1.70 -0.92 26.42
C GLY A 257 1.56 -1.64 27.75
#